data_AF-A0A9E3R865-F1
#
_entry.id   AF-A0A9E3R865-F1
#
_cell.length_a   1.000
_cell.length_b   1.000
_cell.length_c   1.000
_cell.angle_alpha   90.00
_cell.angle_beta   90.00
_cell.angle_gamma   90.00
#
_symmetry.space_group_name_H-M   'P 1'
#
loop_
_entity.id
_entity.type
_entity.pdbx_description
1 polymer ?
#
loop_
_entity_poly.entity_id
_entity_poly.type
_entity_poly.pdbx_seq_one_letter_code
_entity_poly.pdbx_strand_id
1 'polypeptide(L)'
;MARSLTAPATWLSLVGAMAASAVLDSPVPIGFGLGAAVLTAVYGALSRRGAARDGQAGRRGLEALAPSQLAQVQALEDLKAKLLAAYRALPGGEVLVASSEHRLDALIDAFVRLLSSLNAYRTYLNADDRQAVEVELAALQAEVAREENAKLREVKERRVDILRQRRERFHQASESRELLSHQLATIEDVLRLAFEQSIAIRDPEVVTRQLDAVAKDVATTQASAREMQQFLELDEAAGFRPEGVRVR
;
A
#
# COMPACT_ATOMS: atom_id res chain seq x y z
N MET A 1 41.53 25.56 23.32
CA MET A 1 40.47 26.30 22.61
C MET A 1 40.64 26.12 21.11
N ALA A 2 39.51 25.95 20.42
CA ALA A 2 39.27 26.03 18.98
C ALA A 2 39.97 25.02 18.04
N ARG A 3 39.19 24.07 17.52
CA ARG A 3 39.45 23.44 16.22
C ARG A 3 38.15 23.49 15.42
N SER A 4 38.15 24.31 14.38
CA SER A 4 37.15 24.39 13.33
C SER A 4 37.24 23.14 12.43
N LEU A 5 36.10 22.58 12.08
CA LEU A 5 35.96 21.75 10.88
C LEU A 5 34.66 22.14 10.17
N THR A 6 34.88 22.48 8.91
CA THR A 6 33.96 22.90 7.86
C THR A 6 32.97 21.81 7.46
N ALA A 7 31.78 22.23 7.02
CA ALA A 7 30.81 21.41 6.30
C ALA A 7 31.36 20.90 4.95
N PRO A 8 30.62 19.96 4.33
CA PRO A 8 30.36 20.06 2.91
C PRO A 8 28.85 20.11 2.59
N ALA A 9 28.51 21.12 1.77
CA ALA A 9 27.34 21.27 0.92
C ALA A 9 27.20 20.06 -0.05
N THR A 10 26.11 19.72 -0.75
CA THR A 10 24.77 20.27 -1.13
C THR A 10 24.03 19.05 -1.76
N TRP A 11 22.75 19.03 -2.15
CA TRP A 11 22.13 19.70 -3.29
C TRP A 11 20.62 19.36 -3.32
N LEU A 12 19.80 20.36 -3.71
CA LEU A 12 18.40 20.31 -4.14
C LEU A 12 17.31 20.37 -3.07
N SER A 13 17.10 21.59 -2.59
CA SER A 13 15.79 22.13 -2.29
C SER A 13 15.00 22.49 -3.57
N LEU A 14 13.67 22.59 -3.42
CA LEU A 14 12.67 23.28 -4.26
C LEU A 14 12.02 22.55 -5.46
N VAL A 15 10.86 21.95 -5.18
CA VAL A 15 9.61 22.15 -5.95
C VAL A 15 8.55 22.45 -4.87
N GLY A 16 8.10 23.68 -4.66
CA GLY A 16 7.20 24.43 -5.54
C GLY A 16 5.80 24.46 -4.92
N ALA A 17 5.63 25.17 -3.81
CA ALA A 17 4.29 25.47 -3.26
C ALA A 17 3.75 26.71 -3.96
N MET A 18 2.84 26.54 -4.92
CA MET A 18 1.92 27.60 -5.31
C MET A 18 0.50 27.19 -4.94
N ALA A 19 -0.05 27.94 -3.99
CA ALA A 19 -1.48 28.02 -3.77
C ALA A 19 -2.09 28.88 -4.89
N ALA A 20 -3.09 28.33 -5.59
CA ALA A 20 -4.12 29.11 -6.23
C ALA A 20 -5.46 28.43 -5.88
N SER A 21 -6.05 28.88 -4.78
CA SER A 21 -7.48 28.73 -4.55
C SER A 21 -8.16 29.91 -5.23
N ALA A 22 -9.07 29.64 -6.17
CA ALA A 22 -10.43 30.19 -6.17
C ALA A 22 -11.20 29.75 -7.41
N VAL A 23 -12.51 29.58 -7.21
CA VAL A 23 -13.59 29.39 -8.19
C VAL A 23 -13.81 27.94 -8.63
N LEU A 24 -14.57 27.20 -7.82
CA LEU A 24 -15.80 26.52 -8.27
C LEU A 24 -16.58 26.04 -7.04
N ASP A 25 -17.84 26.47 -6.99
CA ASP A 25 -18.84 26.17 -5.98
C ASP A 25 -19.23 24.68 -6.01
N SER A 26 -18.50 23.83 -5.27
CA SER A 26 -18.92 22.44 -5.02
C SER A 26 -18.44 21.94 -3.65
N PRO A 27 -19.28 21.18 -2.90
CA PRO A 27 -18.89 20.61 -1.62
C PRO A 27 -18.11 19.30 -1.85
N VAL A 28 -16.80 19.39 -2.01
CA VAL A 28 -15.89 18.24 -1.85
C VAL A 28 -15.20 18.39 -0.49
N PRO A 29 -15.17 17.34 0.36
CA PRO A 29 -14.43 17.42 1.62
C PRO A 29 -12.92 17.49 1.32
N ILE A 30 -12.38 18.70 1.40
CA ILE A 30 -10.94 18.96 1.47
C ILE A 30 -10.48 18.50 2.85
N GLY A 31 -9.96 17.28 2.92
CA GLY A 31 -9.38 16.66 4.11
C GLY A 31 -7.88 16.40 3.97
N PHE A 32 -7.16 17.13 3.13
CA PHE A 32 -5.70 17.14 3.14
C PHE A 32 -5.21 18.36 3.94
N GLY A 33 -4.82 18.13 5.19
CA GLY A 33 -4.01 19.09 5.93
C GLY A 33 -4.55 19.47 7.30
N LEU A 34 -4.39 18.59 8.29
CA LEU A 34 -4.19 18.98 9.69
C LEU A 34 -3.31 17.94 10.41
N GLY A 35 -2.13 18.37 10.88
CA GLY A 35 -1.62 17.94 12.18
C GLY A 35 -0.49 16.89 12.25
N ALA A 36 0.71 17.23 11.76
CA ALA A 36 1.94 16.49 12.11
C ALA A 36 2.25 16.45 13.63
N ALA A 37 1.54 17.22 14.46
CA ALA A 37 1.74 17.26 15.91
C ALA A 37 0.65 16.56 16.74
N VAL A 38 -0.44 16.07 16.14
CA VAL A 38 -1.49 15.30 16.87
C VAL A 38 -1.22 13.79 16.80
N LEU A 39 -0.42 13.35 15.82
CA LEU A 39 -0.18 11.93 15.53
C LEU A 39 0.63 11.20 16.61
N THR A 40 1.50 11.87 17.36
CA THR A 40 2.30 11.20 18.42
C THR A 40 1.48 10.81 19.65
N ALA A 41 0.46 11.58 20.02
CA ALA A 41 -0.37 11.29 21.20
C ALA A 41 -1.39 10.16 20.93
N VAL A 42 -1.88 10.04 19.69
CA VAL A 42 -2.82 8.97 19.29
C VAL A 42 -2.07 7.66 19.01
N TYR A 43 -0.84 7.70 18.51
CA TYR A 43 -0.04 6.51 18.16
C TYR A 43 0.42 5.69 19.38
N GLY A 44 0.71 6.34 20.52
CA GLY A 44 1.08 5.64 21.76
C GLY A 44 -0.04 4.80 22.38
N ALA A 45 -1.31 5.20 22.16
CA ALA A 45 -2.48 4.48 22.67
C ALA A 45 -3.04 3.45 21.67
N LEU A 46 -2.88 3.67 20.36
CA LEU A 46 -3.30 2.71 19.33
C LEU A 46 -2.32 1.55 19.13
N SER A 47 -1.01 1.77 19.24
CA SER A 47 0.00 0.70 19.06
C SER A 47 -0.12 -0.44 20.07
N ARG A 48 -0.56 -0.16 21.32
CA ARG A 48 -0.79 -1.21 22.34
C ARG A 48 -2.15 -1.90 22.25
N ARG A 49 -3.14 -1.33 21.53
CA ARG A 49 -4.50 -1.91 21.39
C ARG A 49 -4.77 -2.53 20.02
N GLY A 50 -4.09 -2.10 18.96
CA GLY A 50 -4.20 -2.65 17.61
C GLY A 50 -3.53 -4.02 17.48
N ALA A 51 -2.32 -4.19 18.01
CA ALA A 51 -1.53 -5.41 17.85
C ALA A 51 -2.26 -6.72 18.23
N ALA A 52 -3.11 -6.71 19.28
CA ALA A 52 -3.87 -7.88 19.71
C ALA A 52 -5.16 -8.16 18.91
N ARG A 53 -5.77 -7.13 18.31
CA ARG A 53 -6.93 -7.29 17.40
C ARG A 53 -6.51 -7.54 15.96
N ASP A 54 -5.35 -7.02 15.55
CA ASP A 54 -4.84 -7.08 14.18
C ASP A 54 -4.15 -8.42 13.84
N GLY A 55 -3.56 -9.11 14.81
CA GLY A 55 -3.02 -10.46 14.62
C GLY A 55 -4.09 -11.52 14.30
N GLN A 56 -5.34 -11.31 14.76
CA GLN A 56 -6.47 -12.16 14.38
C GLN A 56 -6.98 -11.87 12.96
N ALA A 57 -6.88 -10.62 12.49
CA ALA A 57 -7.27 -10.25 11.13
C ALA A 57 -6.26 -10.76 10.08
N GLY A 58 -4.96 -10.75 10.39
CA GLY A 58 -3.92 -11.36 9.55
C GLY A 58 -4.16 -12.86 9.37
N ARG A 59 -4.45 -13.58 10.46
CA ARG A 59 -4.71 -15.04 10.41
C ARG A 59 -5.99 -15.43 9.66
N ARG A 60 -7.04 -14.59 9.65
CA ARG A 60 -8.22 -14.81 8.80
C ARG A 60 -7.93 -14.66 7.30
N GLY A 61 -6.96 -13.82 6.93
CA GLY A 61 -6.54 -13.66 5.54
C GLY A 61 -5.92 -14.93 4.94
N LEU A 62 -5.38 -15.83 5.78
CA LEU A 62 -4.72 -17.07 5.37
C LEU A 62 -5.68 -18.04 4.65
N GLU A 63 -6.96 -18.06 5.02
CA GLU A 63 -7.95 -18.99 4.46
C GLU A 63 -8.25 -18.73 2.97
N ALA A 64 -7.99 -17.51 2.50
CA ALA A 64 -8.20 -17.09 1.11
C ALA A 64 -6.90 -17.09 0.28
N LEU A 65 -5.76 -17.52 0.84
CA LEU A 65 -4.48 -17.53 0.14
C LEU A 65 -4.30 -18.79 -0.72
N ALA A 66 -3.61 -18.63 -1.84
CA ALA A 66 -3.21 -19.76 -2.67
C ALA A 66 -2.17 -20.64 -1.93
N PRO A 67 -2.04 -21.94 -2.27
CA PRO A 67 -1.08 -22.84 -1.63
C PRO A 67 0.38 -22.33 -1.69
N SER A 68 0.77 -21.68 -2.79
CA SER A 68 2.10 -21.08 -2.92
C SER A 68 2.33 -19.90 -1.97
N GLN A 69 1.29 -19.09 -1.72
CA GLN A 69 1.35 -17.96 -0.80
C GLN A 69 1.42 -18.44 0.66
N LEU A 70 0.70 -19.50 1.00
CA LEU A 70 0.81 -20.15 2.30
C LEU A 70 2.23 -20.69 2.54
N ALA A 71 2.84 -21.31 1.52
CA ALA A 71 4.22 -21.78 1.61
C ALA A 71 5.21 -20.62 1.83
N GLN A 72 5.00 -19.45 1.21
CA GLN A 72 5.83 -18.26 1.45
C GLN A 72 5.70 -17.77 2.90
N VAL A 73 4.48 -17.68 3.42
CA VAL A 73 4.24 -17.29 4.83
C VAL A 73 4.93 -18.28 5.79
N GLN A 74 4.81 -19.58 5.54
CA GLN A 74 5.50 -20.61 6.33
C GLN A 74 7.02 -20.46 6.28
N ALA A 75 7.59 -20.14 5.11
CA ALA A 75 9.03 -19.91 4.99
C ALA A 75 9.50 -18.71 5.82
N LEU A 76 8.68 -17.66 5.95
CA LEU A 76 8.98 -16.51 6.81
C LEU A 76 8.89 -16.85 8.30
N GLU A 77 7.91 -17.66 8.70
CA GLU A 77 7.78 -18.16 10.07
C GLU A 77 8.97 -19.05 10.46
N ASP A 78 9.41 -19.93 9.55
CA ASP A 78 10.61 -20.75 9.74
C ASP A 78 11.87 -19.89 9.87
N LEU A 79 11.97 -18.82 9.07
CA LEU A 79 13.08 -17.88 9.11
C LEU A 79 13.11 -17.09 10.42
N LYS A 80 11.94 -16.63 10.90
CA LYS A 80 11.77 -16.03 12.23
C LYS A 80 12.24 -16.99 13.33
N ALA A 81 11.81 -18.26 13.30
CA ALA A 81 12.20 -19.24 14.30
C ALA A 81 13.73 -19.45 14.35
N LYS A 82 14.38 -19.55 13.18
CA LYS A 82 15.83 -19.67 13.06
C LYS A 82 16.56 -18.42 13.57
N LEU A 83 16.06 -17.22 13.23
CA LEU A 83 16.61 -15.95 13.70
C LEU A 83 16.54 -15.83 15.23
N LEU A 84 15.39 -16.13 15.83
CA LEU A 84 15.24 -16.10 17.29
C LEU A 84 16.14 -17.13 17.97
N ALA A 85 16.31 -18.32 17.39
CA ALA A 85 17.26 -19.31 17.90
C ALA A 85 18.72 -18.81 17.82
N ALA A 86 19.10 -18.14 16.74
CA ALA A 86 20.43 -17.52 16.60
C ALA A 86 20.66 -16.43 17.64
N TYR A 87 19.66 -15.59 17.92
CA TYR A 87 19.76 -14.56 18.97
C TYR A 87 19.90 -15.16 20.37
N ARG A 88 19.15 -16.23 20.71
CA ARG A 88 19.31 -16.93 22.00
C ARG A 88 20.70 -17.48 22.22
N ALA A 89 21.41 -17.85 21.14
CA ALA A 89 22.78 -18.36 21.23
C ALA A 89 23.81 -17.26 21.56
N LEU A 90 23.45 -15.97 21.48
CA LEU A 90 24.34 -14.86 21.79
C LEU A 90 24.37 -14.55 23.29
N PRO A 91 25.51 -14.09 23.84
CA PRO A 91 25.58 -13.59 25.21
C PRO A 91 24.62 -12.41 25.43
N GLY A 92 23.70 -12.52 26.40
CA GLY A 92 22.67 -11.49 26.64
C GLY A 92 21.54 -11.47 25.60
N GLY A 93 21.45 -12.49 24.75
CA GLY A 93 20.52 -12.58 23.63
C GLY A 93 19.03 -12.54 23.98
N GLU A 94 18.64 -12.83 25.22
CA GLU A 94 17.24 -12.78 25.68
C GLU A 94 16.60 -11.40 25.47
N VAL A 95 17.37 -10.31 25.65
CA VAL A 95 16.88 -8.94 25.41
C VAL A 95 16.64 -8.70 23.91
N LEU A 96 17.50 -9.25 23.06
CA LEU A 96 17.36 -9.17 21.60
C LEU A 96 16.16 -9.97 21.10
N VAL A 97 15.95 -11.16 21.66
CA VAL A 97 14.77 -12.00 21.38
C VAL A 97 13.50 -11.26 21.74
N ALA A 98 13.38 -10.79 23.00
CA ALA A 98 12.19 -10.10 23.48
C ALA A 98 11.88 -8.82 22.67
N SER A 99 12.92 -8.08 22.29
CA SER A 99 12.76 -6.87 21.49
C SER A 99 12.48 -7.12 20.01
N SER A 100 12.91 -8.26 19.45
CA SER A 100 12.77 -8.55 18.02
C SER A 100 11.54 -9.40 17.69
N GLU A 101 11.13 -10.30 18.59
CA GLU A 101 10.03 -11.25 18.36
C GLU A 101 8.74 -10.54 17.94
N HIS A 102 8.33 -9.52 18.68
CA HIS A 102 7.13 -8.74 18.35
C HIS A 102 7.21 -8.02 17.00
N ARG A 103 8.42 -7.58 16.60
CA ARG A 103 8.63 -6.88 15.32
C ARG A 103 8.56 -7.85 14.15
N LEU A 104 9.15 -9.03 14.32
CA LEU A 104 9.09 -10.11 13.34
C LEU A 104 7.64 -10.58 13.14
N ASP A 105 6.89 -10.74 14.23
CA ASP A 105 5.45 -11.01 14.18
C ASP A 105 4.69 -9.92 13.41
N ALA A 106 4.94 -8.65 13.73
CA ALA A 106 4.29 -7.55 13.05
C ALA A 106 4.58 -7.50 11.55
N LEU A 107 5.80 -7.85 11.13
CA LEU A 107 6.21 -7.92 9.73
C LEU A 107 5.55 -9.08 8.99
N ILE A 108 5.50 -10.27 9.59
CA ILE A 108 4.82 -11.44 9.00
C ILE A 108 3.31 -11.17 8.89
N ASP A 109 2.71 -10.60 9.93
CA ASP A 109 1.32 -10.18 9.90
C ASP A 109 1.06 -9.14 8.80
N ALA A 110 1.98 -8.19 8.62
CA ALA A 110 1.88 -7.20 7.55
C ALA A 110 1.99 -7.86 6.17
N PHE A 111 2.92 -8.80 6.00
CA PHE A 111 3.10 -9.59 4.78
C PHE A 111 1.80 -10.32 4.38
N VAL A 112 1.17 -11.02 5.32
CA VAL A 112 -0.11 -11.73 5.06
C VAL A 112 -1.21 -10.76 4.62
N ARG A 113 -1.29 -9.59 5.24
CA ARG A 113 -2.28 -8.59 4.85
C ARG A 113 -1.97 -7.99 3.48
N LEU A 114 -0.70 -7.72 3.16
CA LEU A 114 -0.28 -7.25 1.84
C LEU A 114 -0.62 -8.27 0.75
N LEU A 115 -0.43 -9.57 1.01
CA LEU A 115 -0.85 -10.65 0.10
C LEU A 115 -2.36 -10.63 -0.14
N SER A 116 -3.14 -10.46 0.91
CA SER A 116 -4.60 -10.36 0.81
C SER A 116 -5.00 -9.16 -0.05
N SER A 117 -4.36 -8.01 0.15
CA SER A 117 -4.58 -6.81 -0.67
C SER A 117 -4.18 -7.03 -2.13
N LEU A 118 -3.03 -7.66 -2.38
CA LEU A 118 -2.55 -7.97 -3.71
C LEU A 118 -3.51 -8.89 -4.48
N ASN A 119 -4.11 -9.87 -3.78
CA ASN A 119 -5.12 -10.74 -4.35
C ASN A 119 -6.39 -9.97 -4.74
N ALA A 120 -6.85 -9.03 -3.90
CA ALA A 120 -7.98 -8.16 -4.23
C ALA A 120 -7.71 -7.31 -5.48
N TYR A 121 -6.52 -6.68 -5.57
CA TYR A 121 -6.12 -5.93 -6.77
C TYR A 121 -6.03 -6.80 -8.01
N ARG A 122 -5.59 -8.06 -7.89
CA ARG A 122 -5.54 -8.99 -9.02
C ARG A 122 -6.93 -9.31 -9.55
N THR A 123 -7.92 -9.46 -8.68
CA THR A 123 -9.32 -9.66 -9.08
C THR A 123 -9.88 -8.42 -9.77
N TYR A 124 -9.65 -7.24 -9.21
CA TYR A 124 -10.13 -5.97 -9.78
C TYR A 124 -9.47 -5.61 -11.12
N LEU A 125 -8.16 -5.83 -11.26
CA LEU A 125 -7.37 -5.50 -12.46
C LEU A 125 -7.52 -6.53 -13.58
N ASN A 126 -8.69 -7.15 -13.74
CA ASN A 126 -8.93 -8.04 -14.86
C ASN A 126 -8.65 -7.32 -16.19
N ALA A 127 -7.82 -7.93 -17.04
CA ALA A 127 -7.31 -7.31 -18.26
C ALA A 127 -8.45 -6.98 -19.26
N ASP A 128 -9.48 -7.83 -19.30
CA ASP A 128 -10.62 -7.67 -20.20
C ASP A 128 -11.42 -6.40 -19.88
N ASP A 129 -11.61 -6.09 -18.59
CA ASP A 129 -12.38 -4.91 -18.15
C ASP A 129 -11.64 -3.61 -18.44
N ARG A 130 -10.32 -3.59 -18.25
CA ARG A 130 -9.50 -2.41 -18.56
C ARG A 130 -9.52 -2.09 -20.05
N GLN A 131 -9.33 -3.11 -20.90
CA GLN A 131 -9.31 -2.92 -22.34
C GLN A 131 -10.69 -2.47 -22.86
N ALA A 132 -11.78 -3.00 -22.30
CA ALA A 132 -13.13 -2.58 -22.63
C ALA A 132 -13.35 -1.08 -22.36
N VAL A 133 -12.90 -0.57 -21.19
CA VAL A 133 -13.04 0.85 -20.85
C VAL A 133 -12.26 1.76 -21.80
N GLU A 134 -11.04 1.40 -22.19
CA GLU A 134 -10.25 2.20 -23.14
C GLU A 134 -10.90 2.25 -24.53
N VAL A 135 -11.41 1.11 -25.01
CA VAL A 135 -12.11 1.02 -26.30
C VAL A 135 -13.41 1.83 -26.28
N GLU A 136 -14.22 1.69 -25.22
CA GLU A 136 -15.47 2.44 -25.08
C GLU A 136 -15.19 3.95 -24.99
N LEU A 137 -14.17 4.36 -24.23
CA LEU A 137 -13.76 5.76 -24.09
C LEU A 137 -13.36 6.36 -25.45
N ALA A 138 -12.52 5.66 -26.21
CA ALA A 138 -12.08 6.13 -27.52
C ALA A 138 -13.25 6.24 -28.52
N ALA A 139 -14.14 5.24 -28.54
CA ALA A 139 -15.33 5.24 -29.39
C ALA A 139 -16.27 6.41 -29.04
N LEU A 140 -16.57 6.59 -27.75
CA LEU A 140 -17.47 7.64 -27.29
C LEU A 140 -16.91 9.05 -27.54
N GLN A 141 -15.59 9.25 -27.38
CA GLN A 141 -14.94 10.51 -27.74
C GLN A 141 -15.08 10.84 -29.23
N ALA A 142 -14.96 9.84 -30.11
CA ALA A 142 -15.17 10.02 -31.53
C ALA A 142 -16.65 10.33 -31.86
N GLU A 143 -17.60 9.75 -31.13
CA GLU A 143 -19.02 10.08 -31.24
C GLU A 143 -19.33 11.50 -30.80
N VAL A 144 -18.79 11.95 -29.66
CA VAL A 144 -18.94 13.33 -29.15
C VAL A 144 -18.46 14.34 -30.20
N ALA A 145 -17.31 14.09 -30.83
CA ALA A 145 -16.73 14.98 -31.82
C ALA A 145 -17.60 15.16 -33.07
N ARG A 146 -18.49 14.21 -33.36
CA ARG A 146 -19.40 14.23 -34.51
C ARG A 146 -20.84 14.57 -34.14
N GLU A 147 -21.13 14.77 -32.85
CA GLU A 147 -22.49 15.00 -32.36
C GLU A 147 -22.91 16.46 -32.58
N GLU A 148 -23.92 16.67 -33.41
CA GLU A 148 -24.43 18.01 -33.73
C GLU A 148 -25.46 18.47 -32.69
N ASN A 149 -26.19 17.54 -32.08
CA ASN A 149 -27.21 17.87 -31.08
C ASN A 149 -26.55 18.24 -29.74
N ALA A 150 -26.68 19.50 -29.33
CA ALA A 150 -26.07 20.03 -28.11
C ALA A 150 -26.46 19.25 -26.83
N LYS A 151 -27.71 18.82 -26.69
CA LYS A 151 -28.15 18.05 -25.51
C LYS A 151 -27.57 16.65 -25.50
N LEU A 152 -27.48 15.99 -26.65
CA LEU A 152 -26.86 14.65 -26.74
C LEU A 152 -25.35 14.72 -26.54
N ARG A 153 -24.70 15.75 -27.07
CA ARG A 153 -23.27 16.02 -26.85
C ARG A 153 -22.97 16.17 -25.36
N GLU A 154 -23.75 16.97 -24.63
CA GLU A 154 -23.58 17.16 -23.19
C GLU A 154 -23.71 15.82 -22.41
N VAL A 155 -24.71 15.01 -22.74
CA VAL A 155 -24.90 13.69 -22.10
C VAL A 155 -23.72 12.76 -22.40
N LYS A 156 -23.24 12.74 -23.66
CA LYS A 156 -22.10 11.92 -24.06
C LYS A 156 -20.78 12.42 -23.41
N GLU A 157 -20.58 13.72 -23.27
CA GLU A 157 -19.43 14.30 -22.55
C GLU A 157 -19.39 13.87 -21.09
N ARG A 158 -20.53 13.90 -20.39
CA ARG A 158 -20.60 13.36 -19.01
C ARG A 158 -20.23 11.89 -18.94
N ARG A 159 -20.66 11.08 -19.92
CA ARG A 159 -20.26 9.67 -20.02
C ARG A 159 -18.76 9.50 -20.28
N VAL A 160 -18.15 10.36 -21.11
CA VAL A 160 -16.70 10.40 -21.32
C VAL A 160 -15.97 10.68 -20.00
N ASP A 161 -16.46 11.62 -19.20
CA ASP A 161 -15.83 11.94 -17.92
C ASP A 161 -15.91 10.78 -16.91
N ILE A 162 -17.03 10.05 -16.87
CA ILE A 162 -17.16 8.82 -16.06
C ILE A 162 -16.14 7.77 -16.52
N LEU A 163 -16.03 7.53 -17.84
CA LEU A 163 -15.08 6.55 -18.38
C LEU A 163 -13.62 6.96 -18.14
N ARG A 164 -13.29 8.26 -18.17
CA ARG A 164 -11.98 8.78 -17.78
C ARG A 164 -11.67 8.52 -16.31
N GLN A 165 -12.64 8.77 -15.42
CA GLN A 165 -12.47 8.48 -13.99
C GLN A 165 -12.22 6.99 -13.77
N ARG A 166 -13.01 6.12 -14.42
CA ARG A 166 -12.85 4.66 -14.31
C ARG A 166 -11.48 4.19 -14.81
N ARG A 167 -11.01 4.73 -15.94
CA ARG A 167 -9.65 4.50 -16.44
C ARG A 167 -8.58 4.92 -15.42
N GLU A 168 -8.72 6.10 -14.85
CA GLU A 168 -7.77 6.61 -13.84
C GLU A 168 -7.74 5.71 -12.60
N ARG A 169 -8.89 5.17 -12.17
CA ARG A 169 -8.94 4.17 -11.09
C ARG A 169 -8.18 2.89 -11.45
N PHE A 170 -8.31 2.38 -12.68
CA PHE A 170 -7.49 1.24 -13.12
C PHE A 170 -5.99 1.53 -13.08
N HIS A 171 -5.58 2.74 -13.44
CA HIS A 171 -4.18 3.16 -13.36
C HIS A 171 -3.68 3.17 -11.91
N GLN A 172 -4.39 3.86 -11.02
CA GLN A 172 -4.05 3.95 -9.59
C GLN A 172 -4.02 2.58 -8.90
N ALA A 173 -4.97 1.70 -9.24
CA ALA A 173 -4.98 0.32 -8.74
C ALA A 173 -3.77 -0.49 -9.23
N SER A 174 -3.33 -0.27 -10.47
CA SER A 174 -2.11 -0.91 -11.02
C SER A 174 -0.85 -0.45 -10.30
N GLU A 175 -0.68 0.85 -10.09
CA GLU A 175 0.45 1.41 -9.34
C GLU A 175 0.47 0.91 -7.90
N SER A 176 -0.70 0.88 -7.26
CA SER A 176 -0.84 0.35 -5.89
C SER A 176 -0.44 -1.12 -5.83
N ARG A 177 -0.89 -1.94 -6.79
CA ARG A 177 -0.52 -3.36 -6.88
C ARG A 177 1.00 -3.55 -7.01
N GLU A 178 1.65 -2.75 -7.85
CA GLU A 178 3.11 -2.80 -8.05
C GLU A 178 3.85 -2.42 -6.76
N LEU A 179 3.43 -1.33 -6.10
CA LEU A 179 3.99 -0.92 -4.83
C LEU A 179 3.87 -2.02 -3.75
N LEU A 180 2.70 -2.66 -3.62
CA LEU A 180 2.52 -3.76 -2.67
C LEU A 180 3.41 -4.96 -3.00
N SER A 181 3.61 -5.27 -4.28
CA SER A 181 4.54 -6.33 -4.71
C SER A 181 5.97 -6.04 -4.26
N HIS A 182 6.43 -4.80 -4.40
CA HIS A 182 7.77 -4.41 -3.94
C HIS A 182 7.90 -4.43 -2.42
N GLN A 183 6.85 -4.04 -1.69
CA GLN A 183 6.85 -4.13 -0.22
C GLN A 183 6.91 -5.57 0.28
N LEU A 184 6.21 -6.51 -0.37
CA LEU A 184 6.31 -7.94 -0.05
C LEU A 184 7.76 -8.43 -0.21
N ALA A 185 8.39 -8.15 -1.35
CA ALA A 185 9.80 -8.51 -1.58
C ALA A 185 10.75 -7.85 -0.55
N THR A 186 10.48 -6.60 -0.18
CA THR A 186 11.29 -5.86 0.80
C THR A 186 11.24 -6.51 2.18
N ILE A 187 10.06 -6.97 2.62
CA ILE A 187 9.91 -7.69 3.90
C ILE A 187 10.72 -9.00 3.86
N GLU A 188 10.64 -9.76 2.76
CA GLU A 188 11.41 -11.01 2.59
C GLU A 188 12.92 -10.75 2.66
N ASP A 189 13.41 -9.77 1.91
CA ASP A 189 14.83 -9.42 1.86
C ASP A 189 15.36 -8.96 3.22
N VAL A 190 14.57 -8.18 3.96
CA VAL A 190 14.97 -7.68 5.28
C VAL A 190 14.99 -8.82 6.31
N LEU A 191 14.02 -9.73 6.29
CA LEU A 191 14.04 -10.91 7.16
C LEU A 191 15.22 -11.83 6.84
N ARG A 192 15.55 -11.98 5.57
CA ARG A 192 16.72 -12.75 5.12
C ARG A 192 18.02 -12.10 5.58
N LEU A 193 18.15 -10.79 5.38
CA LEU A 193 19.32 -10.03 5.82
C LEU A 193 19.47 -10.09 7.34
N ALA A 194 18.38 -9.98 8.10
CA ALA A 194 18.37 -10.12 9.54
C ALA A 194 18.94 -11.48 9.99
N PHE A 195 18.51 -12.55 9.32
CA PHE A 195 19.03 -13.89 9.57
C PHE A 195 20.51 -14.02 9.21
N GLU A 196 20.94 -13.56 8.04
CA GLU A 196 22.34 -13.60 7.61
C GLU A 196 23.26 -12.83 8.58
N GLN A 197 22.81 -11.67 9.08
CA GLN A 197 23.57 -10.88 10.05
C GLN A 197 23.58 -11.50 11.45
N SER A 198 22.54 -12.23 11.84
CA SER A 198 22.51 -12.96 13.12
C SER A 198 23.56 -14.07 13.18
N ILE A 199 23.81 -14.76 12.05
CA ILE A 199 24.87 -15.76 11.94
C ILE A 199 26.24 -15.10 12.00
N ALA A 200 26.39 -13.92 11.38
CA ALA A 200 27.66 -13.24 11.22
C ALA A 200 28.18 -12.52 12.49
N ILE A 201 27.44 -12.55 13.61
CA ILE A 201 27.78 -11.90 14.90
C ILE A 201 28.26 -10.44 14.68
N ARG A 202 27.51 -9.65 13.90
CA ARG A 202 27.91 -8.25 13.61
C ARG A 202 27.26 -7.25 14.54
N ASP A 203 25.96 -7.02 14.39
CA ASP A 203 25.24 -6.00 15.19
C ASP A 203 23.71 -6.20 15.10
N PRO A 204 23.09 -6.87 16.09
CA PRO A 204 21.64 -7.07 16.14
C PRO A 204 20.82 -5.78 16.26
N GLU A 205 21.39 -4.68 16.74
CA GLU A 205 20.66 -3.40 16.89
C GLU A 205 20.46 -2.70 15.54
N VAL A 206 21.40 -2.83 14.61
CA VAL A 206 21.26 -2.32 13.24
C VAL A 206 20.12 -3.02 12.52
N VAL A 207 20.04 -4.35 12.63
CA VAL A 207 18.94 -5.16 12.08
C VAL A 207 17.60 -4.72 12.66
N THR A 208 17.54 -4.57 13.99
CA THR A 208 16.31 -4.16 14.68
C THR A 208 15.77 -2.83 14.17
N ARG A 209 16.65 -1.85 13.92
CA ARG A 209 16.27 -0.56 13.32
C ARG A 209 15.76 -0.67 11.88
N GLN A 210 16.31 -1.59 11.09
CA GLN A 210 15.83 -1.85 9.73
C GLN A 210 14.44 -2.48 9.73
N LEU A 211 14.18 -3.43 10.65
CA LEU A 211 12.85 -4.02 10.84
C LEU A 211 11.82 -2.95 11.18
N ASP A 212 12.17 -1.96 12.01
CA ASP A 212 11.28 -0.84 12.36
C ASP A 212 10.97 0.09 11.19
N ALA A 213 11.99 0.43 10.39
CA ALA A 213 11.82 1.28 9.22
C ALA A 213 10.86 0.61 8.22
N VAL A 214 11.09 -0.68 7.94
CA VAL A 214 10.26 -1.46 7.02
C VAL A 214 8.84 -1.62 7.55
N ALA A 215 8.67 -1.94 8.85
CA ALA A 215 7.34 -2.03 9.45
C ALA A 215 6.57 -0.71 9.34
N LYS A 216 7.25 0.44 9.51
CA LYS A 216 6.65 1.77 9.36
C LYS A 216 6.27 2.09 7.92
N ASP A 217 7.15 1.80 6.97
CA ASP A 217 6.91 2.07 5.54
C ASP A 217 5.78 1.18 5.01
N VAL A 218 5.74 -0.08 5.43
CA VAL A 218 4.66 -1.02 5.13
C VAL A 218 3.34 -0.55 5.75
N ALA A 219 3.32 -0.11 7.01
CA ALA A 219 2.11 0.40 7.65
C ALA A 219 1.54 1.62 6.91
N THR A 220 2.41 2.54 6.48
CA THR A 220 2.02 3.74 5.71
C THR A 220 1.45 3.35 4.36
N THR A 221 2.16 2.48 3.63
CA THR A 221 1.74 1.99 2.31
C THR A 221 0.42 1.22 2.40
N GLN A 222 0.26 0.41 3.44
CA GLN A 222 -0.93 -0.37 3.67
C GLN A 222 -2.15 0.50 3.97
N ALA A 223 -1.99 1.61 4.70
CA ALA A 223 -3.09 2.54 4.94
C ALA A 223 -3.61 3.10 3.60
N SER A 224 -2.71 3.60 2.75
CA SER A 224 -3.07 4.11 1.42
C SER A 224 -3.68 3.03 0.52
N ALA A 225 -3.14 1.81 0.55
CA ALA A 225 -3.67 0.70 -0.23
C ALA A 225 -5.06 0.25 0.26
N ARG A 226 -5.33 0.28 1.56
CA ARG A 226 -6.65 -0.06 2.12
C ARG A 226 -7.71 0.98 1.77
N GLU A 227 -7.37 2.26 1.81
CA GLU A 227 -8.27 3.32 1.37
C GLU A 227 -8.69 3.09 -0.09
N MET A 228 -7.73 2.81 -0.96
CA MET A 228 -8.00 2.46 -2.35
C MET A 228 -8.85 1.19 -2.46
N GLN A 229 -8.53 0.11 -1.74
CA GLN A 229 -9.34 -1.12 -1.74
C GLN A 229 -10.80 -0.87 -1.33
N GLN A 230 -11.04 -0.03 -0.31
CA GLN A 230 -12.39 0.31 0.10
C GLN A 230 -13.16 1.01 -1.03
N PHE A 231 -12.50 1.90 -1.79
CA PHE A 231 -13.11 2.49 -2.98
C PHE A 231 -13.41 1.45 -4.06
N LEU A 232 -12.54 0.46 -4.26
CA LEU A 232 -12.74 -0.62 -5.23
C LEU A 232 -13.90 -1.55 -4.85
N GLU A 233 -13.99 -1.95 -3.57
CA GLU A 233 -15.07 -2.82 -3.06
C GLU A 233 -16.44 -2.16 -3.20
N LEU A 234 -16.52 -0.84 -3.03
CA LEU A 234 -17.75 -0.07 -3.25
C LEU A 234 -18.14 -0.06 -4.74
N ASP A 235 -17.17 0.02 -5.65
CA ASP A 235 -17.42 0.01 -7.10
C ASP A 235 -17.91 -1.36 -7.59
N GLU A 236 -17.33 -2.44 -7.05
CA GLU A 236 -17.74 -3.83 -7.37
C GLU A 236 -19.14 -4.15 -6.80
N ALA A 237 -19.42 -3.72 -5.56
CA ALA A 237 -20.73 -3.88 -4.93
C ALA A 237 -21.83 -3.04 -5.62
N ALA A 238 -21.47 -1.93 -6.26
CA ALA A 238 -22.38 -1.12 -7.05
C ALA A 238 -22.81 -1.81 -8.36
N GLY A 239 -22.16 -2.90 -8.77
CA GLY A 239 -22.73 -3.91 -9.67
C GLY A 239 -23.24 -3.40 -11.01
N PHE A 240 -22.71 -2.32 -11.58
CA PHE A 240 -23.09 -1.89 -12.93
C PHE A 240 -22.31 -2.68 -13.99
N ARG A 241 -22.87 -3.82 -14.41
CA ARG A 241 -22.54 -4.46 -15.68
C ARG A 241 -23.50 -3.91 -16.74
N PRO A 242 -23.05 -3.11 -17.73
CA PRO A 242 -23.90 -2.83 -18.87
C PRO A 242 -24.03 -4.13 -19.66
N GLU A 243 -25.07 -4.92 -19.40
CA GLU A 243 -25.54 -5.85 -20.41
C GLU A 243 -25.79 -5.03 -21.68
N GLY A 244 -25.20 -5.49 -22.77
CA GLY A 244 -25.16 -4.75 -24.03
C GLY A 244 -26.55 -4.31 -24.47
N VAL A 245 -26.85 -3.03 -24.24
CA VAL A 245 -27.93 -2.36 -24.95
C VAL A 245 -27.39 -2.05 -26.34
N ARG A 246 -27.45 -3.06 -27.22
CA ARG A 246 -27.48 -2.84 -28.66
C ARG A 246 -28.73 -2.02 -28.95
N VAL A 247 -28.55 -0.71 -29.05
CA VAL A 247 -29.57 0.18 -29.62
C VAL A 247 -29.63 -0.14 -31.11
N ARG A 248 -30.77 -0.70 -31.54
CA ARG A 248 -31.19 -0.73 -32.95
C ARG A 248 -31.64 0.65 -33.38
#